data_AF-A0A074S9D8-F1
#
_entry.id   AF-A0A074S9D8-F1
#
_cell.length_a   1.000
_cell.length_b   1.000
_cell.length_c   1.000
_cell.angle_alpha   90.00
_cell.angle_beta   90.00
_cell.angle_gamma   90.00
#
_symmetry.space_group_name_H-M   'P 1'
#
loop_
_entity.id
_entity.type
_entity.pdbx_description
1 polymer ?
#
loop_
_entity_poly.entity_id
_entity_poly.type
_entity_poly.pdbx_seq_one_letter_code
_entity_poly.pdbx_strand_id
1 'polypeptide(L)'
;MEAYNSIDGCYYLFYKTGGFSSQDALFLLEILWADRKAFMVLCDSIGDEMPGWGILLMAIWHHIKDLEDPDILLKRLRNLLLRYALIVPDMEFSLVVAIAQQIEETASEKWPQTEELPPVDIDDCRNMLRAFNKYLSSAQASQDSGQIMAAPFWLVYRNAFSVLPDEIPLLIGAAIERVWKILADSAVSTISRIMASFKYAMSAMWAMSLVLHTRDQTRRQRRTTATTWIKLMQDIHFMELIGRLCSVLVLSTEEGGNGFLISHDQLEEFTECVGALVDELKEVADACDIGQLEDLHQTWGRVLRYVDLQLTRFPQTSILGGRIRTCKVVWLNFGTAFKFRPYRLGELPQCMNPRCPNPCPDGEAYRACRRCCWVHYCTLRCQSMHWGARHPEAHRGQCVGCGC
;
A
#
# COMPACT_ATOMS: atom_id res chain seq x y z
N MET A 1 -27.62 -2.15 -4.26
CA MET A 1 -27.32 -3.55 -4.60
C MET A 1 -26.78 -4.18 -3.32
N GLU A 2 -27.70 -4.65 -2.47
CA GLU A 2 -27.37 -5.25 -1.17
C GLU A 2 -26.86 -6.67 -1.43
N ALA A 3 -25.55 -6.86 -1.29
CA ALA A 3 -24.93 -8.16 -1.42
C ALA A 3 -25.17 -8.98 -0.16
N TYR A 4 -25.68 -10.19 -0.35
CA TYR A 4 -25.86 -11.23 0.65
C TYR A 4 -24.52 -11.55 1.37
N ASN A 5 -24.35 -11.09 2.61
CA ASN A 5 -23.22 -11.42 3.48
C ASN A 5 -23.55 -12.54 4.49
N SER A 6 -24.25 -13.59 4.06
CA SER A 6 -24.47 -14.77 4.90
C SER A 6 -23.85 -15.97 4.20
N ILE A 7 -22.65 -16.36 4.64
CA ILE A 7 -21.96 -17.59 4.21
C ILE A 7 -22.47 -18.82 5.02
N ASP A 8 -23.41 -18.62 5.96
CA ASP A 8 -23.96 -19.65 6.86
C ASP A 8 -25.05 -20.54 6.22
N GLY A 9 -24.84 -20.98 4.98
CA GLY A 9 -25.66 -22.02 4.37
C GLY A 9 -25.15 -23.43 4.71
N CYS A 10 -26.04 -24.38 4.98
CA CYS A 10 -25.68 -25.80 5.00
C CYS A 10 -25.49 -26.29 3.56
N TYR A 11 -24.25 -26.44 3.10
CA TYR A 11 -23.93 -26.95 1.77
C TYR A 11 -23.60 -28.44 1.81
N TYR A 12 -24.38 -29.26 1.10
CA TYR A 12 -24.07 -30.67 0.90
C TYR A 12 -23.16 -30.84 -0.32
N LEU A 13 -21.85 -30.75 -0.10
CA LEU A 13 -20.88 -31.10 -1.13
C LEU A 13 -20.83 -32.61 -1.29
N PHE A 14 -20.67 -33.07 -2.53
CA PHE A 14 -20.53 -34.49 -2.86
C PHE A 14 -21.70 -35.38 -2.39
N TYR A 15 -22.93 -34.86 -2.34
CA TYR A 15 -24.12 -35.62 -1.87
C TYR A 15 -24.33 -36.96 -2.60
N LYS A 16 -23.91 -37.06 -3.87
CA LYS A 16 -24.02 -38.28 -4.68
C LYS A 16 -22.98 -39.35 -4.33
N THR A 17 -21.92 -39.01 -3.61
CA THR A 17 -20.80 -39.91 -3.29
C THR A 17 -20.64 -40.12 -1.78
N GLY A 18 -21.69 -39.85 -0.99
CA GLY A 18 -21.68 -40.03 0.46
C GLY A 18 -21.50 -38.75 1.28
N GLY A 19 -21.39 -37.59 0.64
CA GLY A 19 -21.20 -36.30 1.30
C GLY A 19 -19.74 -35.91 1.45
N PHE A 20 -19.52 -34.80 2.17
CA PHE A 20 -18.20 -34.29 2.55
C PHE A 20 -18.16 -34.22 4.08
N SER A 21 -17.24 -34.95 4.71
CA SER A 21 -17.14 -35.04 6.16
C SER A 21 -15.97 -34.20 6.70
N SER A 22 -15.94 -33.99 8.02
CA SER A 22 -14.79 -33.34 8.66
C SER A 22 -13.49 -34.14 8.52
N GLN A 23 -13.57 -35.48 8.39
CA GLN A 23 -12.40 -36.32 8.13
C GLN A 23 -11.84 -36.08 6.73
N ASP A 24 -12.73 -35.92 5.73
CA ASP A 24 -12.34 -35.58 4.36
C ASP A 24 -11.69 -34.20 4.32
N ALA A 25 -12.26 -33.22 5.03
CA ALA A 25 -11.71 -31.87 5.13
C ALA A 25 -10.29 -31.86 5.72
N LEU A 26 -10.08 -32.59 6.83
CA LEU A 26 -8.76 -32.71 7.46
C LEU A 26 -7.75 -33.39 6.54
N PHE A 27 -8.14 -34.50 5.92
CA PHE A 27 -7.30 -35.24 4.98
C PHE A 27 -6.90 -34.40 3.77
N LEU A 28 -7.85 -33.71 3.14
CA LEU A 28 -7.57 -32.84 2.00
C LEU A 28 -6.71 -31.65 2.37
N LEU A 29 -6.97 -31.01 3.52
CA LEU A 29 -6.13 -29.92 4.01
C LEU A 29 -4.69 -30.39 4.24
N GLU A 30 -4.50 -31.59 4.80
CA GLU A 30 -3.17 -32.17 5.00
C GLU A 30 -2.44 -32.39 3.67
N ILE A 31 -3.09 -33.00 2.68
CA ILE A 31 -2.52 -33.22 1.35
C ILE A 31 -2.17 -31.89 0.68
N LEU A 32 -3.12 -30.97 0.60
CA LEU A 32 -2.91 -29.67 -0.05
C LEU A 32 -1.81 -28.87 0.64
N TRP A 33 -1.72 -28.95 1.97
CA TRP A 33 -0.68 -28.27 2.73
C TRP A 33 0.71 -28.90 2.52
N ALA A 34 0.80 -30.23 2.53
CA ALA A 34 2.03 -30.96 2.27
C ALA A 34 2.58 -30.62 0.87
N ASP A 35 1.68 -30.57 -0.13
CA ASP A 35 2.01 -30.27 -1.53
C ASP A 35 1.73 -28.82 -1.95
N ARG A 36 1.70 -27.87 -0.99
CA ARG A 36 1.29 -26.47 -1.24
C ARG A 36 2.04 -25.76 -2.37
N LYS A 37 3.32 -26.11 -2.59
CA LYS A 37 4.13 -25.61 -3.71
C LYS A 37 3.59 -26.13 -5.04
N ALA A 38 3.31 -27.44 -5.13
CA ALA A 38 2.78 -28.07 -6.33
C ALA A 38 1.34 -27.61 -6.60
N PHE A 39 0.52 -27.49 -5.56
CA PHE A 39 -0.83 -26.93 -5.64
C PHE A 39 -0.84 -25.55 -6.30
N MET A 40 0.03 -24.64 -5.84
CA MET A 40 0.13 -23.30 -6.42
C MET A 40 0.56 -23.32 -7.91
N VAL A 41 1.57 -24.13 -8.25
CA VAL A 41 2.04 -24.26 -9.65
C VAL A 41 0.95 -24.86 -10.54
N LEU A 42 0.22 -25.84 -10.03
CA LEU A 42 -0.91 -26.44 -10.72
C LEU A 42 -1.96 -25.36 -11.00
N CYS A 43 -2.47 -24.68 -9.98
CA CYS A 43 -3.47 -23.63 -10.13
C CYS A 43 -3.03 -22.51 -11.10
N ASP A 44 -1.75 -22.13 -11.17
CA ASP A 44 -1.28 -21.12 -12.13
C ASP A 44 -1.26 -21.65 -13.58
N SER A 45 -1.03 -22.96 -13.75
CA SER A 45 -0.92 -23.61 -15.06
C SER A 45 -2.28 -23.94 -15.69
N ILE A 46 -3.28 -24.28 -14.87
CA ILE A 46 -4.61 -24.73 -15.32
C ILE A 46 -5.74 -23.78 -14.89
N GLY A 47 -5.40 -22.56 -14.45
CA GLY A 47 -6.29 -21.68 -13.67
C GLY A 47 -7.71 -21.55 -14.19
N ASP A 48 -7.89 -21.20 -15.47
CA ASP A 48 -9.22 -21.00 -16.06
C ASP A 48 -9.92 -22.32 -16.44
N GLU A 49 -9.19 -23.42 -16.53
CA GLU A 49 -9.70 -24.72 -17.00
C GLU A 49 -10.27 -25.58 -15.88
N MET A 50 -9.91 -25.30 -14.62
CA MET A 50 -10.40 -26.05 -13.46
C MET A 50 -10.89 -25.12 -12.32
N PRO A 51 -12.03 -24.43 -12.53
CA PRO A 51 -12.72 -23.78 -11.42
C PRO A 51 -13.23 -24.85 -10.42
N GLY A 52 -13.40 -24.44 -9.18
CA GLY A 52 -13.97 -25.21 -8.08
C GLY A 52 -13.13 -25.19 -6.81
N TRP A 53 -11.87 -24.72 -6.88
CA TRP A 53 -10.97 -24.70 -5.72
C TRP A 53 -11.48 -23.79 -4.61
N GLY A 54 -12.03 -22.61 -4.93
CA GLY A 54 -12.61 -21.72 -3.93
C GLY A 54 -13.74 -22.38 -3.13
N ILE A 55 -14.60 -23.16 -3.79
CA ILE A 55 -15.69 -23.91 -3.15
C ILE A 55 -15.15 -25.04 -2.28
N LEU A 56 -14.12 -25.76 -2.75
CA LEU A 56 -13.47 -26.80 -1.95
C LEU A 56 -12.81 -26.21 -0.68
N LEU A 57 -12.10 -25.08 -0.81
CA LEU A 57 -11.47 -24.42 0.34
C LEU A 57 -12.53 -23.87 1.32
N MET A 58 -13.67 -23.40 0.82
CA MET A 58 -14.83 -23.04 1.66
C MET A 58 -15.37 -24.24 2.44
N ALA A 59 -15.47 -25.41 1.79
CA ALA A 59 -15.90 -26.65 2.42
C ALA A 59 -14.97 -27.01 3.58
N ILE A 60 -13.67 -27.00 3.31
CA ILE A 60 -12.64 -27.29 4.31
C ILE A 60 -12.78 -26.32 5.48
N TRP A 61 -12.88 -25.02 5.22
CA TRP A 61 -13.08 -24.00 6.26
C TRP A 61 -14.29 -24.32 7.16
N HIS A 62 -15.44 -24.62 6.57
CA HIS A 62 -16.67 -24.90 7.32
C HIS A 62 -16.54 -26.09 8.26
N HIS A 63 -15.77 -27.12 7.89
CA HIS A 63 -15.56 -28.31 8.71
C HIS A 63 -14.48 -28.16 9.77
N ILE A 64 -13.52 -27.23 9.60
CA ILE A 64 -12.42 -27.06 10.55
C ILE A 64 -12.63 -25.91 11.54
N LYS A 65 -13.46 -24.90 11.23
CA LYS A 65 -13.59 -23.68 12.04
C LYS A 65 -14.11 -23.91 13.46
N ASP A 66 -14.94 -24.95 13.64
CA ASP A 66 -15.61 -25.26 14.92
C ASP A 66 -14.97 -26.45 15.66
N LEU A 67 -13.77 -26.87 15.25
CA LEU A 67 -13.01 -27.92 15.96
C LEU A 67 -12.44 -27.38 17.29
N GLU A 68 -12.10 -28.29 18.21
CA GLU A 68 -11.63 -27.95 19.55
C GLU A 68 -10.28 -27.19 19.57
N ASP A 69 -9.43 -27.41 18.55
CA ASP A 69 -8.16 -26.70 18.34
C ASP A 69 -7.96 -26.40 16.84
N PRO A 70 -8.63 -25.36 16.30
CA PRO A 70 -8.66 -25.12 14.86
C PRO A 70 -7.47 -24.27 14.40
N ASP A 71 -6.68 -23.71 15.31
CA ASP A 71 -5.77 -22.59 15.02
C ASP A 71 -4.72 -22.95 13.96
N ILE A 72 -4.01 -24.06 14.12
CA ILE A 72 -3.00 -24.48 13.14
C ILE A 72 -3.64 -24.85 11.79
N LEU A 73 -4.85 -25.40 11.80
CA LEU A 73 -5.57 -25.80 10.59
C LEU A 73 -6.06 -24.58 9.81
N LEU A 74 -6.67 -23.63 10.50
CA LEU A 74 -7.08 -22.34 9.94
C LEU A 74 -5.89 -21.56 9.39
N LYS A 75 -4.74 -21.62 10.05
CA LYS A 75 -3.50 -20.97 9.60
C LYS A 75 -2.97 -21.58 8.30
N ARG A 76 -2.98 -22.92 8.18
CA ARG A 76 -2.65 -23.63 6.94
C ARG A 76 -3.64 -23.29 5.82
N LEU A 77 -4.94 -23.28 6.14
CA LEU A 77 -5.99 -22.96 5.17
C LEU A 77 -5.90 -21.51 4.69
N ARG A 78 -5.69 -20.55 5.59
CA ARG A 78 -5.43 -19.15 5.25
C ARG A 78 -4.25 -19.03 4.29
N ASN A 79 -3.15 -19.70 4.58
CA ASN A 79 -1.95 -19.64 3.74
C ASN A 79 -2.23 -20.22 2.32
N LEU A 80 -2.99 -21.32 2.22
CA LEU A 80 -3.44 -21.86 0.92
C LEU A 80 -4.39 -20.91 0.17
N LEU A 81 -5.36 -20.31 0.87
CA LEU A 81 -6.28 -19.32 0.30
C LEU A 81 -5.53 -18.11 -0.25
N LEU A 82 -4.58 -17.57 0.50
CA LEU A 82 -3.80 -16.41 0.08
C LEU A 82 -2.86 -16.73 -1.09
N ARG A 83 -2.30 -17.95 -1.15
CA ARG A 83 -1.54 -18.43 -2.32
C ARG A 83 -2.43 -18.55 -3.55
N TYR A 84 -3.62 -19.13 -3.37
CA TYR A 84 -4.59 -19.29 -4.45
C TYR A 84 -5.11 -17.93 -4.93
N ALA A 85 -5.32 -16.97 -4.03
CA ALA A 85 -5.74 -15.61 -4.37
C ALA A 85 -4.79 -14.89 -5.35
N LEU A 86 -3.51 -15.29 -5.43
CA LEU A 86 -2.54 -14.74 -6.38
C LEU A 86 -2.81 -15.15 -7.84
N ILE A 87 -3.58 -16.22 -8.05
CA ILE A 87 -3.70 -16.94 -9.33
C ILE A 87 -5.14 -17.39 -9.64
N VAL A 88 -6.09 -17.07 -8.77
CA VAL A 88 -7.49 -17.50 -8.86
C VAL A 88 -8.21 -16.78 -10.02
N PRO A 89 -9.11 -17.47 -10.74
CA PRO A 89 -10.00 -16.83 -11.71
C PRO A 89 -10.93 -15.79 -11.06
N ASP A 90 -11.30 -14.75 -11.81
CA ASP A 90 -12.13 -13.63 -11.31
C ASP A 90 -13.42 -14.08 -10.60
N MET A 91 -14.03 -15.16 -11.11
CA MET A 91 -15.29 -15.68 -10.56
C MET A 91 -15.19 -16.26 -9.15
N GLU A 92 -14.01 -16.70 -8.73
CA GLU A 92 -13.77 -17.30 -7.41
C GLU A 92 -13.07 -16.36 -6.43
N PHE A 93 -12.47 -15.29 -6.94
CA PHE A 93 -11.65 -14.37 -6.17
C PHE A 93 -12.39 -13.83 -4.93
N SER A 94 -13.59 -13.27 -5.12
CA SER A 94 -14.41 -12.73 -4.02
C SER A 94 -14.70 -13.74 -2.92
N LEU A 95 -14.92 -15.02 -3.29
CA LEU A 95 -15.16 -16.09 -2.32
C LEU A 95 -13.90 -16.41 -1.53
N VAL A 96 -12.77 -16.63 -2.21
CA VAL A 96 -11.47 -16.95 -1.59
C VAL A 96 -11.08 -15.89 -0.57
N VAL A 97 -11.25 -14.64 -0.95
CA VAL A 97 -10.96 -13.48 -0.12
C VAL A 97 -11.88 -13.41 1.08
N ALA A 98 -13.20 -13.59 0.88
CA ALA A 98 -14.15 -13.56 1.98
C ALA A 98 -13.81 -14.60 3.04
N ILE A 99 -13.42 -15.81 2.63
CA ILE A 99 -12.99 -16.86 3.57
C ILE A 99 -11.70 -16.45 4.29
N ALA A 100 -10.69 -15.96 3.56
CA ALA A 100 -9.43 -15.52 4.16
C ALA A 100 -9.65 -14.41 5.20
N GLN A 101 -10.52 -13.44 4.90
CA GLN A 101 -10.89 -12.36 5.81
C GLN A 101 -11.61 -12.89 7.06
N GLN A 102 -12.56 -13.82 6.91
CA GLN A 102 -13.23 -14.44 8.06
C GLN A 102 -12.25 -15.19 8.98
N ILE A 103 -11.26 -15.87 8.40
CA ILE A 103 -10.19 -16.50 9.18
C ILE A 103 -9.37 -15.45 9.92
N GLU A 104 -8.99 -14.35 9.26
CA GLU A 104 -8.21 -13.26 9.87
C GLU A 104 -8.96 -12.53 10.99
N GLU A 105 -10.26 -12.26 10.81
CA GLU A 105 -11.12 -11.65 11.84
C GLU A 105 -11.20 -12.55 13.09
N THR A 106 -11.33 -13.86 12.90
CA THR A 106 -11.34 -14.83 14.00
C THR A 106 -9.96 -14.98 14.65
N ALA A 107 -8.89 -14.82 13.88
CA ALA A 107 -7.52 -15.01 14.31
C ALA A 107 -6.89 -13.76 14.94
N SER A 108 -7.37 -12.55 14.64
CA SER A 108 -6.75 -11.29 15.08
C SER A 108 -6.66 -11.14 16.60
N GLU A 109 -7.46 -11.89 17.35
CA GLU A 109 -7.39 -11.94 18.82
C GLU A 109 -6.33 -12.94 19.35
N LYS A 110 -5.93 -13.94 18.53
CA LYS A 110 -5.18 -15.12 18.96
C LYS A 110 -3.79 -15.26 18.33
N TRP A 111 -3.60 -14.80 17.09
CA TRP A 111 -2.34 -15.00 16.38
C TRP A 111 -1.48 -13.73 16.43
N PRO A 112 -0.25 -13.81 16.97
CA PRO A 112 0.72 -12.75 16.77
C PRO A 112 0.92 -12.55 15.27
N GLN A 113 0.87 -11.30 14.80
CA GLN A 113 1.10 -10.94 13.39
C GLN A 113 2.47 -11.41 12.85
N THR A 114 3.34 -11.93 13.71
CA THR A 114 4.70 -12.36 13.44
C THR A 114 4.86 -13.84 13.03
N GLU A 115 3.85 -14.69 13.20
CA GLU A 115 4.01 -16.12 12.97
C GLU A 115 3.54 -16.60 11.58
N GLU A 116 3.96 -15.99 10.48
CA GLU A 116 3.61 -16.56 9.16
C GLU A 116 4.25 -17.94 8.96
N LEU A 117 3.54 -18.89 8.32
CA LEU A 117 4.09 -20.22 8.06
C LEU A 117 5.20 -20.12 6.99
N PRO A 118 6.37 -20.76 7.20
CA PRO A 118 7.52 -20.63 6.31
C PRO A 118 7.27 -21.26 4.94
N PRO A 119 8.01 -20.83 3.91
CA PRO A 119 7.91 -21.44 2.58
C PRO A 119 8.46 -22.86 2.63
N VAL A 120 8.07 -23.72 1.67
CA VAL A 120 8.63 -25.08 1.55
C VAL A 120 10.14 -25.01 1.34
N ASP A 121 10.55 -24.17 0.38
CA ASP A 121 11.92 -23.97 -0.05
C ASP A 121 12.04 -22.61 -0.75
N ILE A 122 13.24 -22.30 -1.28
CA ILE A 122 13.49 -21.05 -2.00
C ILE A 122 12.62 -20.93 -3.26
N ASP A 123 12.38 -22.04 -3.96
CA ASP A 123 11.61 -22.02 -5.21
C ASP A 123 10.12 -21.81 -4.97
N ASP A 124 9.58 -22.33 -3.87
CA ASP A 124 8.24 -21.99 -3.39
C ASP A 124 8.08 -20.47 -3.22
N CYS A 125 9.07 -19.84 -2.60
CA CYS A 125 9.06 -18.39 -2.45
C CYS A 125 9.20 -17.64 -3.78
N ARG A 126 10.03 -18.11 -4.71
CA ARG A 126 10.13 -17.53 -6.07
C ARG A 126 8.82 -17.66 -6.84
N ASN A 127 8.11 -18.77 -6.69
CA ASN A 127 6.80 -18.96 -7.31
C ASN A 127 5.77 -17.97 -6.74
N MET A 128 5.74 -17.77 -5.42
CA MET A 128 4.92 -16.73 -4.77
C MET A 128 5.23 -15.33 -5.29
N LEU A 129 6.50 -14.94 -5.38
CA LEU A 129 6.92 -13.65 -5.95
C LEU A 129 6.50 -13.49 -7.41
N ARG A 130 6.68 -14.52 -8.24
CA ARG A 130 6.29 -14.49 -9.66
C ARG A 130 4.78 -14.31 -9.80
N ALA A 131 4.00 -15.09 -9.07
CA ALA A 131 2.54 -14.98 -9.10
C ALA A 131 2.06 -13.62 -8.59
N PHE A 132 2.66 -13.11 -7.51
CA PHE A 132 2.32 -11.77 -7.02
C PHE A 132 2.65 -10.66 -8.02
N ASN A 133 3.78 -10.74 -8.72
CA ASN A 133 4.12 -9.77 -9.78
C ASN A 133 3.16 -9.85 -10.98
N LYS A 134 2.75 -11.07 -11.37
CA LYS A 134 1.71 -11.28 -12.40
C LYS A 134 0.38 -10.68 -11.96
N TYR A 135 0.01 -10.90 -10.70
CA TYR A 135 -1.18 -10.34 -10.06
C TYR A 135 -1.17 -8.81 -10.03
N LEU A 136 -0.06 -8.18 -9.61
CA LEU A 136 0.09 -6.71 -9.65
C LEU A 136 -0.03 -6.12 -11.06
N SER A 137 0.31 -6.92 -12.07
CA SER A 137 0.24 -6.52 -13.48
C SER A 137 -1.12 -6.80 -14.12
N SER A 138 -2.01 -7.56 -13.47
CA SER A 138 -3.28 -7.99 -14.04
C SER A 138 -4.36 -6.90 -13.97
N ALA A 139 -5.39 -7.05 -14.81
CA ALA A 139 -6.60 -6.24 -14.76
C ALA A 139 -7.44 -6.53 -13.50
N GLN A 140 -7.31 -7.73 -12.91
CA GLN A 140 -8.03 -8.16 -11.71
C GLN A 140 -7.70 -7.24 -10.54
N ALA A 141 -6.40 -6.94 -10.35
CA ALA A 141 -5.93 -5.98 -9.35
C ALA A 141 -6.42 -4.53 -9.54
N SER A 142 -7.25 -4.23 -10.55
CA SER A 142 -7.86 -2.89 -10.75
C SER A 142 -9.32 -2.82 -10.33
N GLN A 143 -10.00 -3.96 -10.15
CA GLN A 143 -11.42 -4.03 -9.80
C GLN A 143 -11.66 -4.15 -8.28
N ASP A 144 -10.65 -4.55 -7.52
CA ASP A 144 -10.84 -4.99 -6.14
C ASP A 144 -10.68 -3.91 -5.06
N SER A 145 -11.38 -4.15 -3.94
CA SER A 145 -11.31 -3.32 -2.74
C SER A 145 -9.91 -3.47 -2.10
N GLY A 146 -9.27 -2.35 -1.77
CA GLY A 146 -7.86 -2.34 -1.31
C GLY A 146 -7.51 -3.19 -0.08
N GLN A 147 -8.51 -3.71 0.64
CA GLN A 147 -8.31 -4.68 1.75
C GLN A 147 -7.80 -6.03 1.26
N ILE A 148 -8.18 -6.42 0.05
CA ILE A 148 -7.92 -7.75 -0.49
C ILE A 148 -6.44 -7.95 -0.85
N MET A 149 -5.76 -6.87 -1.23
CA MET A 149 -4.36 -6.88 -1.65
C MET A 149 -3.37 -6.97 -0.48
N ALA A 150 -3.82 -6.64 0.74
CA ALA A 150 -2.97 -6.52 1.94
C ALA A 150 -2.42 -7.86 2.39
N ALA A 151 -3.30 -8.86 2.55
CA ALA A 151 -2.95 -10.17 3.07
C ALA A 151 -2.04 -10.99 2.12
N PRO A 152 -2.28 -11.03 0.79
CA PRO A 152 -1.35 -11.67 -0.13
C PRO A 152 0.01 -10.97 -0.18
N PHE A 153 0.04 -9.62 -0.15
CA PHE A 153 1.31 -8.89 -0.05
C PHE A 153 2.07 -9.27 1.22
N TRP A 154 1.40 -9.31 2.37
CA TRP A 154 1.99 -9.69 3.65
C TRP A 154 2.62 -11.08 3.60
N LEU A 155 1.88 -12.06 3.09
CA LEU A 155 2.34 -13.42 2.92
C LEU A 155 3.61 -13.47 2.07
N VAL A 156 3.56 -12.90 0.86
CA VAL A 156 4.67 -12.95 -0.11
C VAL A 156 5.89 -12.23 0.46
N TYR A 157 5.68 -11.06 1.05
CA TYR A 157 6.73 -10.27 1.68
C TYR A 157 7.44 -11.06 2.78
N ARG A 158 6.69 -11.60 3.75
CA ARG A 158 7.29 -12.29 4.91
C ARG A 158 8.10 -13.50 4.49
N ASN A 159 7.56 -14.30 3.57
CA ASN A 159 8.27 -15.43 3.00
C ASN A 159 9.53 -14.96 2.27
N ALA A 160 9.41 -14.00 1.35
CA ALA A 160 10.56 -13.47 0.61
C ALA A 160 11.60 -12.85 1.53
N PHE A 161 11.20 -12.19 2.61
CA PHE A 161 12.14 -11.56 3.53
C PHE A 161 13.01 -12.59 4.24
N SER A 162 12.41 -13.73 4.61
CA SER A 162 13.11 -14.81 5.29
C SER A 162 14.09 -15.58 4.41
N VAL A 163 13.79 -15.79 3.11
CA VAL A 163 14.60 -16.66 2.23
C VAL A 163 15.21 -15.98 1.01
N LEU A 164 14.71 -14.82 0.59
CA LEU A 164 15.09 -14.05 -0.60
C LEU A 164 15.19 -12.53 -0.29
N PRO A 165 16.00 -12.11 0.69
CA PRO A 165 16.05 -10.71 1.13
C PRO A 165 16.45 -9.73 0.02
N ASP A 166 17.21 -10.19 -0.99
CA ASP A 166 17.65 -9.37 -2.11
C ASP A 166 16.53 -9.04 -3.11
N GLU A 167 15.42 -9.79 -3.10
CA GLU A 167 14.26 -9.57 -3.98
C GLU A 167 13.22 -8.62 -3.36
N ILE A 168 13.32 -8.36 -2.05
CA ILE A 168 12.42 -7.45 -1.31
C ILE A 168 12.37 -6.03 -1.86
N PRO A 169 13.48 -5.38 -2.26
CA PRO A 169 13.41 -4.08 -2.90
C PRO A 169 12.51 -4.09 -4.14
N LEU A 170 12.68 -5.08 -5.01
CA LEU A 170 11.91 -5.18 -6.25
C LEU A 170 10.43 -5.41 -5.96
N LEU A 171 10.12 -6.26 -4.97
CA LEU A 171 8.75 -6.50 -4.53
C LEU A 171 8.06 -5.22 -4.01
N ILE A 172 8.72 -4.49 -3.10
CA ILE A 172 8.19 -3.23 -2.57
C ILE A 172 8.03 -2.21 -3.71
N GLY A 173 9.01 -2.13 -4.61
CA GLY A 173 8.98 -1.26 -5.77
C GLY A 173 7.79 -1.52 -6.67
N ALA A 174 7.53 -2.78 -7.02
CA ALA A 174 6.38 -3.15 -7.82
C ALA A 174 5.04 -2.80 -7.12
N ALA A 175 4.94 -3.03 -5.81
CA ALA A 175 3.76 -2.69 -5.03
C ALA A 175 3.49 -1.17 -5.00
N ILE A 176 4.52 -0.37 -4.74
CA ILE A 176 4.39 1.10 -4.74
C ILE A 176 4.11 1.63 -6.14
N GLU A 177 4.80 1.15 -7.17
CA GLU A 177 4.55 1.54 -8.57
C GLU A 177 3.10 1.22 -8.99
N ARG A 178 2.53 0.13 -8.49
CA ARG A 178 1.11 -0.19 -8.70
C ARG A 178 0.21 0.85 -8.03
N VAL A 179 0.46 1.22 -6.77
CA VAL A 179 -0.29 2.29 -6.10
C VAL A 179 -0.23 3.57 -6.92
N TRP A 180 0.97 3.92 -7.41
CA TRP A 180 1.20 5.07 -8.25
C TRP A 180 0.37 5.06 -9.52
N LYS A 181 0.37 3.95 -10.26
CA LYS A 181 -0.42 3.80 -11.49
C LYS A 181 -1.91 4.01 -11.22
N ILE A 182 -2.44 3.41 -10.16
CA ILE A 182 -3.87 3.56 -9.83
C ILE A 182 -4.21 5.00 -9.43
N LEU A 183 -3.34 5.67 -8.66
CA LEU A 183 -3.51 7.07 -8.28
C LEU A 183 -3.29 8.06 -9.45
N ALA A 184 -2.44 7.70 -10.42
CA ALA A 184 -2.11 8.54 -11.57
C ALA A 184 -3.18 8.51 -12.67
N ASP A 185 -3.90 7.39 -12.83
CA ASP A 185 -5.01 7.18 -13.79
C ASP A 185 -6.29 8.00 -13.48
N SER A 186 -6.09 9.18 -12.90
CA SER A 186 -7.03 10.22 -12.46
C SER A 186 -8.00 10.75 -13.52
N ALA A 187 -7.89 10.36 -14.79
CA ALA A 187 -8.82 10.80 -15.82
C ALA A 187 -10.24 10.21 -15.63
N VAL A 188 -10.37 9.05 -14.96
CA VAL A 188 -11.64 8.35 -14.69
C VAL A 188 -11.59 7.53 -13.39
N SER A 189 -10.85 7.97 -12.36
CA SER A 189 -10.81 7.21 -11.10
C SER A 189 -12.08 7.44 -10.29
N THR A 190 -12.92 6.42 -10.14
CA THR A 190 -14.06 6.44 -9.23
C THR A 190 -13.58 6.62 -7.78
N ILE A 191 -14.41 7.25 -6.93
CA ILE A 191 -14.17 7.40 -5.48
C ILE A 191 -13.70 6.07 -4.84
N SER A 192 -14.33 4.97 -5.24
CA SER A 192 -13.96 3.61 -4.82
C SER A 192 -12.50 3.26 -5.11
N ARG A 193 -11.98 3.59 -6.30
CA ARG A 193 -10.58 3.32 -6.68
C ARG A 193 -9.58 4.11 -5.85
N ILE A 194 -9.90 5.37 -5.52
CA ILE A 194 -9.06 6.20 -4.64
C ILE A 194 -8.99 5.56 -3.25
N MET A 195 -10.14 5.16 -2.69
CA MET A 195 -10.18 4.47 -1.39
C MET A 195 -9.43 3.15 -1.41
N ALA A 196 -9.59 2.33 -2.46
CA ALA A 196 -8.87 1.08 -2.62
C ALA A 196 -7.35 1.32 -2.67
N SER A 197 -6.90 2.32 -3.43
CA SER A 197 -5.48 2.70 -3.50
C SER A 197 -4.94 3.16 -2.15
N PHE A 198 -5.72 3.97 -1.42
CA PHE A 198 -5.36 4.46 -0.09
C PHE A 198 -5.18 3.30 0.89
N LYS A 199 -6.17 2.39 0.96
CA LYS A 199 -6.11 1.20 1.81
C LYS A 199 -4.93 0.30 1.43
N TYR A 200 -4.69 0.09 0.14
CA TYR A 200 -3.57 -0.72 -0.32
C TYR A 200 -2.21 -0.13 0.08
N ALA A 201 -2.04 1.19 -0.10
CA ALA A 201 -0.83 1.89 0.31
C ALA A 201 -0.62 1.81 1.83
N MET A 202 -1.71 1.96 2.60
CA MET A 202 -1.70 1.81 4.05
C MET A 202 -1.25 0.41 4.48
N SER A 203 -1.82 -0.64 3.88
CA SER A 203 -1.43 -2.02 4.16
C SER A 203 0.00 -2.32 3.76
N ALA A 204 0.47 -1.79 2.62
CA ALA A 204 1.86 -1.90 2.24
C ALA A 204 2.77 -1.23 3.27
N MET A 205 2.46 0.00 3.71
CA MET A 205 3.23 0.73 4.73
C MET A 205 3.22 0.02 6.09
N TRP A 206 2.09 -0.56 6.49
CA TRP A 206 1.97 -1.31 7.73
C TRP A 206 2.84 -2.56 7.70
N ALA A 207 2.72 -3.35 6.64
CA ALA A 207 3.54 -4.53 6.41
C ALA A 207 5.04 -4.17 6.45
N MET A 208 5.37 -3.09 5.76
CA MET A 208 6.71 -2.54 5.72
C MET A 208 7.26 -2.14 7.12
N SER A 209 6.44 -1.46 7.93
CA SER A 209 6.77 -1.09 9.32
C SER A 209 6.99 -2.31 10.20
N LEU A 210 6.08 -3.29 10.14
CA LEU A 210 6.12 -4.47 10.99
C LEU A 210 7.36 -5.36 10.72
N VAL A 211 7.94 -5.26 9.54
CA VAL A 211 9.18 -5.95 9.20
C VAL A 211 10.38 -5.26 9.83
N LEU A 212 10.45 -3.94 9.78
CA LEU A 212 11.49 -3.19 10.48
C LEU A 212 11.44 -3.47 11.99
N HIS A 213 10.22 -3.57 12.53
CA HIS A 213 9.99 -3.86 13.94
C HIS A 213 10.40 -5.28 14.39
N THR A 214 10.68 -6.21 13.48
CA THR A 214 10.96 -7.61 13.85
C THR A 214 12.31 -7.70 14.59
N ARG A 215 12.25 -7.68 15.94
CA ARG A 215 13.41 -7.56 16.85
C ARG A 215 14.43 -8.69 16.72
N ASP A 216 14.02 -9.86 16.25
CA ASP A 216 14.89 -11.03 16.07
C ASP A 216 15.78 -10.96 14.82
N GLN A 217 15.72 -9.87 14.04
CA GLN A 217 16.64 -9.70 12.93
C GLN A 217 18.08 -9.55 13.41
N THR A 218 18.97 -10.35 12.82
CA THR A 218 20.41 -10.16 12.97
C THR A 218 20.78 -8.73 12.55
N ARG A 219 21.82 -8.14 13.17
CA ARG A 219 22.31 -6.79 12.81
C ARG A 219 22.59 -6.64 11.30
N ARG A 220 22.98 -7.73 10.62
CA ARG A 220 23.20 -7.79 9.18
C ARG A 220 21.90 -7.68 8.37
N GLN A 221 20.85 -8.38 8.78
CA GLN A 221 19.53 -8.26 8.16
C GLN A 221 18.99 -6.84 8.33
N ARG A 222 19.01 -6.28 9.54
CA ARG A 222 18.58 -4.89 9.78
C ARG A 222 19.27 -3.89 8.85
N ARG A 223 20.60 -4.00 8.67
CA ARG A 223 21.36 -3.16 7.73
C ARG A 223 20.99 -3.37 6.25
N THR A 224 20.70 -4.61 5.86
CA THR A 224 20.30 -4.92 4.49
C THR A 224 18.93 -4.35 4.21
N THR A 225 17.97 -4.59 5.11
CA THR A 225 16.64 -3.99 5.11
C THR A 225 16.73 -2.47 5.05
N ALA A 226 17.53 -1.85 5.92
CA ALA A 226 17.79 -0.42 5.93
C ALA A 226 18.30 0.13 4.59
N THR A 227 19.32 -0.51 4.01
CA THR A 227 19.91 -0.06 2.75
C THR A 227 18.92 -0.19 1.61
N THR A 228 18.19 -1.31 1.57
CA THR A 228 17.05 -1.52 0.66
C THR A 228 16.04 -0.38 0.81
N TRP A 229 15.66 -0.05 2.03
CA TRP A 229 14.69 1.00 2.32
C TRP A 229 15.10 2.38 1.85
N ILE A 230 16.35 2.75 2.07
CA ILE A 230 16.90 4.01 1.58
C ILE A 230 16.81 4.09 0.07
N LYS A 231 17.24 3.03 -0.62
CA LYS A 231 17.13 2.94 -2.08
C LYS A 231 15.68 3.06 -2.53
N LEU A 232 14.75 2.39 -1.87
CA LEU A 232 13.32 2.48 -2.20
C LEU A 232 12.77 3.90 -2.00
N MET A 233 13.18 4.58 -0.94
CA MET A 233 12.79 5.96 -0.69
C MET A 233 13.31 6.88 -1.80
N GLN A 234 14.53 6.67 -2.27
CA GLN A 234 15.15 7.43 -3.35
C GLN A 234 14.54 7.11 -4.72
N ASP A 235 14.40 5.82 -5.06
CA ASP A 235 14.10 5.35 -6.41
C ASP A 235 12.59 5.39 -6.73
N ILE A 236 11.71 5.23 -5.73
CA ILE A 236 10.28 4.97 -5.96
C ILE A 236 9.38 6.16 -5.56
N HIS A 237 9.97 7.34 -5.37
CA HIS A 237 9.24 8.54 -4.96
C HIS A 237 8.37 8.27 -3.71
N PHE A 238 8.82 7.44 -2.77
CA PHE A 238 8.02 7.01 -1.62
C PHE A 238 7.50 8.19 -0.79
N MET A 239 8.32 9.23 -0.62
CA MET A 239 7.88 10.47 0.02
C MET A 239 6.72 11.13 -0.75
N GLU A 240 6.79 11.18 -2.07
CA GLU A 240 5.69 11.73 -2.86
C GLU A 240 4.42 10.89 -2.72
N LEU A 241 4.53 9.55 -2.56
CA LEU A 241 3.38 8.69 -2.28
C LEU A 241 2.71 9.13 -0.99
N ILE A 242 3.47 9.30 0.09
CA ILE A 242 2.94 9.78 1.38
C ILE A 242 2.29 11.16 1.22
N GLY A 243 2.92 12.07 0.49
CA GLY A 243 2.34 13.38 0.18
C GLY A 243 1.01 13.27 -0.58
N ARG A 244 0.87 12.31 -1.49
CA ARG A 244 -0.39 12.01 -2.18
C ARG A 244 -1.43 11.38 -1.26
N LEU A 245 -1.04 10.47 -0.36
CA LEU A 245 -1.95 9.92 0.64
C LEU A 245 -2.47 11.00 1.59
N CYS A 246 -1.61 11.93 2.02
CA CYS A 246 -2.01 13.15 2.73
C CYS A 246 -3.00 14.00 1.92
N SER A 247 -2.85 14.06 0.60
CA SER A 247 -3.81 14.76 -0.27
C SER A 247 -5.15 14.03 -0.35
N VAL A 248 -5.17 12.70 -0.31
CA VAL A 248 -6.40 11.90 -0.27
C VAL A 248 -7.15 12.10 1.06
N LEU A 249 -6.43 12.21 2.17
CA LEU A 249 -7.00 12.43 3.51
C LEU A 249 -7.84 13.72 3.64
N VAL A 250 -7.60 14.69 2.75
CA VAL A 250 -8.28 15.99 2.75
C VAL A 250 -9.37 16.11 1.66
N LEU A 251 -9.61 15.06 0.87
CA LEU A 251 -10.69 15.05 -0.13
C LEU A 251 -12.07 15.00 0.54
N SER A 252 -12.93 15.95 0.19
CA SER A 252 -14.34 16.01 0.59
C SER A 252 -15.20 15.19 -0.38
N THR A 253 -16.29 14.60 0.10
CA THR A 253 -17.33 14.02 -0.77
C THR A 253 -18.48 15.02 -0.95
N GLU A 254 -18.94 15.22 -2.20
CA GLU A 254 -20.00 16.18 -2.52
C GLU A 254 -21.41 15.68 -2.15
N GLU A 255 -21.60 14.36 -1.98
CA GLU A 255 -22.93 13.73 -1.95
C GLU A 255 -23.63 13.64 -0.58
N GLY A 256 -23.12 14.28 0.48
CA GLY A 256 -23.91 14.41 1.71
C GLY A 256 -23.11 14.73 2.96
N GLY A 257 -23.27 15.97 3.46
CA GLY A 257 -23.05 16.36 4.84
C GLY A 257 -21.66 16.10 5.42
N ASN A 258 -20.76 17.11 5.37
CA ASN A 258 -19.52 17.18 6.16
C ASN A 258 -18.55 15.98 6.06
N GLY A 259 -18.76 15.05 5.12
CA GLY A 259 -17.99 13.82 4.99
C GLY A 259 -16.68 14.03 4.24
N PHE A 260 -15.59 13.54 4.83
CA PHE A 260 -14.34 13.30 4.10
C PHE A 260 -14.38 11.91 3.49
N LEU A 261 -13.66 11.72 2.39
CA LEU A 261 -13.51 10.41 1.75
C LEU A 261 -12.93 9.36 2.71
N ILE A 262 -11.98 9.80 3.54
CA ILE A 262 -11.33 8.98 4.55
C ILE A 262 -11.93 9.31 5.91
N SER A 263 -12.34 8.31 6.70
CA SER A 263 -12.93 8.53 8.02
C SER A 263 -11.92 9.12 9.02
N HIS A 264 -12.38 9.51 10.21
CA HIS A 264 -11.47 9.97 11.26
C HIS A 264 -10.58 8.82 11.76
N ASP A 265 -11.17 7.65 12.00
CA ASP A 265 -10.46 6.45 12.45
C ASP A 265 -9.36 6.04 11.46
N GLN A 266 -9.64 6.12 10.15
CA GLN A 266 -8.65 5.84 9.11
C GLN A 266 -7.52 6.88 9.03
N LEU A 267 -7.80 8.13 9.42
CA LEU A 267 -6.76 9.17 9.54
C LEU A 267 -5.86 8.89 10.74
N GLU A 268 -6.44 8.43 11.86
CA GLU A 268 -5.68 8.03 13.04
C GLU A 268 -4.80 6.81 12.73
N GLU A 269 -5.37 5.78 12.11
CA GLU A 269 -4.66 4.59 11.63
C GLU A 269 -3.51 4.96 10.68
N PHE A 270 -3.75 5.89 9.74
CA PHE A 270 -2.69 6.42 8.88
C PHE A 270 -1.57 7.09 9.67
N THR A 271 -1.92 7.92 10.65
CA THR A 271 -0.95 8.66 11.45
C THR A 271 -0.11 7.71 12.30
N GLU A 272 -0.72 6.68 12.88
CA GLU A 272 -0.05 5.63 13.65
C GLU A 272 0.87 4.79 12.76
N CYS A 273 0.36 4.28 11.63
CA CYS A 273 1.12 3.48 10.68
C CYS A 273 2.37 4.21 10.17
N VAL A 274 2.19 5.46 9.73
CA VAL A 274 3.30 6.26 9.23
C VAL A 274 4.23 6.69 10.36
N GLY A 275 3.72 6.99 11.55
CA GLY A 275 4.53 7.28 12.73
C GLY A 275 5.46 6.12 13.08
N ALA A 276 4.91 4.92 13.19
CA ALA A 276 5.68 3.69 13.46
C ALA A 276 6.74 3.47 12.38
N LEU A 277 6.38 3.59 11.10
CA LEU A 277 7.33 3.45 9.99
C LEU A 277 8.48 4.48 10.08
N VAL A 278 8.15 5.75 10.40
CA VAL A 278 9.15 6.83 10.51
C VAL A 278 10.10 6.60 11.69
N ASP A 279 9.59 6.15 12.83
CA ASP A 279 10.41 5.84 14.00
C ASP A 279 11.42 4.73 13.69
N GLU A 280 10.96 3.67 13.00
CA GLU A 280 11.83 2.59 12.54
C GLU A 280 12.87 3.05 11.51
N LEU A 281 12.46 3.89 10.56
CA LEU A 281 13.37 4.49 9.57
C LEU A 281 14.41 5.41 10.22
N LYS A 282 14.05 6.11 11.30
CA LYS A 282 14.98 6.95 12.06
C LYS A 282 16.08 6.12 12.72
N GLU A 283 15.72 5.02 13.38
CA GLU A 283 16.72 4.12 13.97
C GLU A 283 17.68 3.57 12.90
N VAL A 284 17.12 3.21 11.75
CA VAL A 284 17.88 2.78 10.58
C VAL A 284 18.82 3.87 10.06
N ALA A 285 18.33 5.10 9.96
CA ALA A 285 19.09 6.25 9.46
C ALA A 285 20.21 6.68 10.41
N ASP A 286 20.02 6.56 11.72
CA ASP A 286 21.09 6.79 12.69
C ASP A 286 22.15 5.67 12.65
N ALA A 287 21.77 4.46 12.26
CA ALA A 287 22.66 3.30 12.21
C ALA A 287 23.49 3.18 10.90
N CYS A 288 23.07 3.87 9.84
CA CYS A 288 23.68 3.82 8.51
C CYS A 288 24.12 5.24 8.09
N ASP A 289 25.35 5.41 7.60
CA ASP A 289 25.76 6.70 7.02
C ASP A 289 25.09 6.86 5.66
N ILE A 290 23.91 7.49 5.65
CA ILE A 290 23.10 7.65 4.44
C ILE A 290 23.64 8.82 3.62
N GLY A 291 24.53 8.54 2.67
CA GLY A 291 24.85 9.48 1.59
C GLY A 291 23.65 9.70 0.66
N GLN A 292 23.54 10.90 0.08
CA GLN A 292 22.58 11.26 -0.98
C GLN A 292 21.10 11.41 -0.57
N LEU A 293 20.82 12.18 0.48
CA LEU A 293 19.44 12.55 0.87
C LEU A 293 18.96 13.90 0.31
N GLU A 294 19.75 14.58 -0.53
CA GLU A 294 19.45 15.94 -1.00
C GLU A 294 18.12 16.02 -1.78
N ASP A 295 17.85 15.05 -2.66
CA ASP A 295 16.61 15.00 -3.44
C ASP A 295 15.38 14.74 -2.55
N LEU A 296 15.55 13.93 -1.51
CA LEU A 296 14.53 13.67 -0.50
C LEU A 296 14.27 14.92 0.35
N HIS A 297 15.32 15.62 0.78
CA HIS A 297 15.20 16.89 1.49
C HIS A 297 14.50 17.95 0.65
N GLN A 298 14.81 18.02 -0.65
CA GLN A 298 14.16 18.93 -1.58
C GLN A 298 12.67 18.63 -1.74
N THR A 299 12.33 17.36 -1.93
CA THR A 299 10.93 16.89 -2.05
C THR A 299 10.17 17.17 -0.76
N TRP A 300 10.77 16.87 0.39
CA TRP A 300 10.24 17.17 1.71
C TRP A 300 9.91 18.66 1.87
N GLY A 301 10.87 19.54 1.58
CA GLY A 301 10.66 20.98 1.75
C GLY A 301 9.63 21.57 0.78
N ARG A 302 9.48 21.00 -0.42
CA ARG A 302 8.42 21.40 -1.37
C ARG A 302 7.02 21.09 -0.83
N VAL A 303 6.79 19.85 -0.38
CA VAL A 303 5.49 19.44 0.15
C VAL A 303 5.18 20.14 1.47
N LEU A 304 6.17 20.35 2.36
CA LEU A 304 5.96 21.08 3.62
C LEU A 304 5.43 22.51 3.36
N ARG A 305 6.03 23.23 2.41
CA ARG A 305 5.56 24.55 2.00
C ARG A 305 4.15 24.52 1.43
N TYR A 306 3.83 23.50 0.65
CA TYR A 306 2.47 23.32 0.14
C TYR A 306 1.47 23.20 1.29
N VAL A 307 1.77 22.36 2.28
CA VAL A 307 0.94 22.20 3.49
C VAL A 307 0.82 23.51 4.25
N ASP A 308 1.91 24.26 4.44
CA ASP A 308 1.89 25.58 5.08
C ASP A 308 1.00 26.59 4.34
N LEU A 309 1.08 26.62 3.01
CA LEU A 309 0.20 27.47 2.19
C LEU A 309 -1.27 27.09 2.36
N GLN A 310 -1.60 25.80 2.43
CA GLN A 310 -2.98 25.37 2.68
C GLN A 310 -3.47 25.82 4.06
N LEU A 311 -2.62 25.75 5.09
CA LEU A 311 -2.95 26.22 6.43
C LEU A 311 -3.17 27.74 6.52
N THR A 312 -2.64 28.54 5.58
CA THR A 312 -2.99 29.97 5.50
C THR A 312 -4.40 30.21 4.95
N ARG A 313 -4.94 29.28 4.17
CA ARG A 313 -6.26 29.38 3.53
C ARG A 313 -7.38 28.81 4.39
N PHE A 314 -7.08 27.78 5.17
CA PHE A 314 -8.07 27.08 6.00
C PHE A 314 -7.90 27.42 7.48
N PRO A 315 -8.93 27.99 8.14
CA PRO A 315 -8.85 28.34 9.56
C PRO A 315 -8.53 27.13 10.43
N GLN A 316 -7.83 27.37 11.55
CA GLN A 316 -7.56 26.33 12.54
C GLN A 316 -8.82 25.72 13.15
N THR A 317 -9.93 26.43 13.16
CA THR A 317 -11.19 25.92 13.71
C THR A 317 -11.94 25.02 12.72
N SER A 318 -11.50 24.94 11.45
CA SER A 318 -12.13 24.09 10.44
C SER A 318 -11.65 22.64 10.56
N ILE A 319 -12.56 21.68 10.31
CA ILE A 319 -12.23 20.24 10.31
C ILE A 319 -11.14 19.93 9.26
N LEU A 320 -11.25 20.54 8.07
CA LEU A 320 -10.23 20.45 7.02
C LEU A 320 -8.87 20.99 7.48
N GLY A 321 -8.84 22.14 8.14
CA GLY A 321 -7.61 22.70 8.75
C GLY A 321 -7.03 21.81 9.84
N GLY A 322 -7.86 21.07 10.57
CA GLY A 322 -7.44 19.98 11.47
C GLY A 322 -6.69 18.88 10.72
N ARG A 323 -7.28 18.31 9.67
CA ARG A 323 -6.67 17.24 8.86
C ARG A 323 -5.37 17.66 8.17
N ILE A 324 -5.33 18.87 7.61
CA ILE A 324 -4.11 19.43 6.99
C ILE A 324 -2.99 19.53 8.04
N ARG A 325 -3.30 19.90 9.29
CA ARG A 325 -2.31 19.90 10.38
C ARG A 325 -1.82 18.51 10.75
N THR A 326 -2.71 17.51 10.80
CA THR A 326 -2.30 16.12 11.00
C THR A 326 -1.33 15.68 9.90
N CYS A 327 -1.63 15.98 8.64
CA CYS A 327 -0.71 15.73 7.52
C CYS A 327 0.63 16.46 7.68
N LYS A 328 0.60 17.71 8.18
CA LYS A 328 1.82 18.47 8.50
C LYS A 328 2.66 17.76 9.56
N VAL A 329 2.06 17.26 10.63
CA VAL A 329 2.76 16.54 11.71
C VAL A 329 3.43 15.29 11.15
N VAL A 330 2.69 14.47 10.40
CA VAL A 330 3.23 13.29 9.71
C VAL A 330 4.43 13.67 8.85
N TRP A 331 4.31 14.74 8.07
CA TRP A 331 5.39 15.20 7.19
C TRP A 331 6.60 15.73 7.96
N LEU A 332 6.40 16.43 9.08
CA LEU A 332 7.48 16.91 9.94
C LEU A 332 8.22 15.77 10.65
N ASN A 333 7.53 14.67 10.97
CA ASN A 333 8.16 13.48 11.54
C ASN A 333 9.20 12.89 10.58
N PHE A 334 8.89 12.81 9.27
CA PHE A 334 9.88 12.43 8.25
C PHE A 334 11.10 13.35 8.27
N GLY A 335 10.88 14.67 8.28
CA GLY A 335 11.97 15.64 8.34
C GLY A 335 12.85 15.45 9.57
N THR A 336 12.24 15.12 10.71
CA THR A 336 12.95 14.85 11.96
C THR A 336 13.76 13.56 11.88
N ALA A 337 13.18 12.48 11.34
CA ALA A 337 13.85 11.19 11.20
C ALA A 337 15.12 11.28 10.34
N PHE A 338 15.06 12.05 9.24
CA PHE A 338 16.20 12.24 8.33
C PHE A 338 17.01 13.51 8.62
N LYS A 339 16.75 14.20 9.74
CA LYS A 339 17.43 15.45 10.17
C LYS A 339 17.37 16.55 9.10
N PHE A 340 16.32 16.56 8.28
CA PHE A 340 16.04 17.63 7.33
C PHE A 340 15.75 18.93 8.08
N ARG A 341 16.40 20.00 7.64
CA ARG A 341 16.14 21.33 8.17
C ARG A 341 15.07 21.99 7.31
N PRO A 342 14.04 22.62 7.90
CA PRO A 342 13.20 23.53 7.15
C PRO A 342 14.10 24.53 6.45
N TYR A 343 13.85 24.77 5.16
CA TYR A 343 14.53 25.84 4.44
C TYR A 343 14.40 27.12 5.26
N ARG A 344 15.53 27.76 5.55
CA ARG A 344 15.50 29.09 6.18
C ARG A 344 14.77 30.04 5.22
N LEU A 345 14.07 31.06 5.74
CA LEU A 345 13.63 32.18 4.88
C LEU A 345 14.87 32.68 4.12
N GLY A 346 14.89 32.48 2.79
CA GLY A 346 16.04 32.76 1.91
C GLY A 346 16.59 31.56 1.12
N GLU A 347 16.26 30.32 1.47
CA GLU A 347 16.64 29.08 0.74
C GLU A 347 15.44 28.53 -0.07
N LEU A 348 14.68 29.41 -0.72
CA LEU A 348 13.47 29.02 -1.45
C LEU A 348 13.79 28.48 -2.86
N PRO A 349 12.92 27.63 -3.42
CA PRO A 349 13.15 26.92 -4.67
C PRO A 349 13.19 27.91 -5.82
N GLN A 350 14.05 27.58 -6.77
CA GLN A 350 14.17 28.33 -8.01
C GLN A 350 12.83 28.35 -8.76
N CYS A 351 12.61 29.42 -9.51
CA CYS A 351 11.49 29.50 -10.43
C CYS A 351 11.48 28.28 -11.37
N MET A 352 10.39 27.51 -11.39
CA MET A 352 10.26 26.29 -12.20
C MET A 352 9.92 26.57 -13.67
N ASN A 353 9.85 27.84 -14.08
CA ASN A 353 9.81 28.15 -15.49
C ASN A 353 11.22 27.93 -16.07
N PRO A 354 11.43 26.97 -17.00
CA PRO A 354 12.75 26.65 -17.55
C PRO A 354 13.37 27.80 -18.35
N ARG A 355 12.58 28.81 -18.71
CA ARG A 355 13.02 30.03 -19.42
C ARG A 355 13.14 31.24 -18.50
N CYS A 356 13.13 31.05 -17.18
CA CYS A 356 13.33 32.15 -16.26
C CYS A 356 14.77 32.68 -16.41
N PRO A 357 14.99 33.93 -16.86
CA PRO A 357 16.33 34.47 -17.11
C PRO A 357 17.13 34.65 -15.81
N ASN A 358 16.44 34.68 -14.69
CA ASN A 358 17.05 34.63 -13.38
C ASN A 358 16.14 33.81 -12.45
N PRO A 359 16.37 32.48 -12.36
CA PRO A 359 15.58 31.60 -11.50
C PRO A 359 15.70 31.96 -10.02
N CYS A 360 16.70 32.79 -9.65
CA CYS A 360 17.00 33.18 -8.28
C CYS A 360 17.68 34.58 -8.19
N PRO A 361 16.99 35.71 -8.44
CA PRO A 361 17.62 37.03 -8.38
C PRO A 361 17.85 37.47 -6.94
N ASP A 362 16.83 37.28 -6.11
CA ASP A 362 16.76 37.77 -4.73
C ASP A 362 16.05 36.75 -3.80
N GLY A 363 16.06 35.48 -4.20
CA GLY A 363 15.79 34.36 -3.31
C GLY A 363 14.36 33.82 -3.23
N GLU A 364 13.34 34.32 -3.95
CA GLU A 364 11.97 33.89 -3.61
C GLU A 364 11.02 33.62 -4.81
N ALA A 365 10.66 32.34 -5.01
CA ALA A 365 9.52 31.93 -5.83
C ALA A 365 8.24 31.87 -4.99
N TYR A 366 7.58 33.01 -4.79
CA TYR A 366 6.40 33.13 -3.92
C TYR A 366 5.10 32.58 -4.51
N ARG A 367 5.05 32.37 -5.83
CA ARG A 367 3.79 32.07 -6.52
C ARG A 367 3.73 30.59 -6.87
N ALA A 368 3.07 29.82 -6.02
CA ALA A 368 2.60 28.50 -6.40
C ALA A 368 1.43 28.62 -7.40
N CYS A 369 1.39 27.74 -8.39
CA CYS A 369 0.21 27.62 -9.24
C CYS A 369 -1.03 27.33 -8.40
N ARG A 370 -2.12 28.06 -8.61
CA ARG A 370 -3.34 27.87 -7.81
C ARG A 370 -4.03 26.52 -8.02
N ARG A 371 -3.73 25.82 -9.12
CA ARG A 371 -4.42 24.57 -9.50
C ARG A 371 -3.70 23.33 -8.95
N CYS A 372 -2.42 23.17 -9.24
CA CYS A 372 -1.64 22.04 -8.72
C CYS A 372 -0.86 22.39 -7.44
N CYS A 373 -0.53 23.66 -7.24
CA CYS A 373 0.36 24.15 -6.17
C CYS A 373 1.77 23.55 -6.12
N TRP A 374 2.12 22.62 -7.03
CA TRP A 374 3.43 21.98 -7.16
C TRP A 374 4.46 22.83 -7.91
N VAL A 375 4.01 23.69 -8.83
CA VAL A 375 4.91 24.51 -9.67
C VAL A 375 4.99 25.93 -9.13
N HIS A 376 6.22 26.38 -8.89
CA HIS A 376 6.52 27.68 -8.30
C HIS A 376 7.12 28.65 -9.31
N TYR A 377 6.72 29.90 -9.19
CA TYR A 377 7.18 30.97 -10.06
C TYR A 377 7.62 32.17 -9.23
N CYS A 378 8.71 32.81 -9.66
CA CYS A 378 9.11 34.12 -9.13
C CYS A 378 8.09 35.21 -9.50
N THR A 379 7.41 35.08 -10.65
CA THR A 379 6.47 36.08 -11.16
C THR A 379 5.26 35.47 -11.85
N LEU A 380 4.15 36.22 -11.91
CA LEU A 380 2.98 35.91 -12.75
C LEU A 380 3.38 35.71 -14.22
N ARG A 381 4.35 36.49 -14.69
CA ARG A 381 4.89 36.37 -16.05
C ARG A 381 5.53 35.00 -16.27
N CYS A 382 6.34 34.52 -15.33
CA CYS A 382 6.94 33.19 -15.42
C CYS A 382 5.88 32.09 -15.40
N GLN A 383 4.84 32.24 -14.58
CA GLN A 383 3.69 31.33 -14.59
C GLN A 383 3.00 31.31 -15.95
N SER A 384 2.60 32.47 -16.47
CA SER A 384 1.87 32.57 -17.74
C SER A 384 2.70 32.04 -18.91
N MET A 385 4.01 32.29 -18.94
CA MET A 385 4.89 31.79 -20.00
C MET A 385 5.03 30.27 -19.95
N HIS A 386 5.23 29.68 -18.77
CA HIS A 386 5.36 28.23 -18.62
C HIS A 386 4.02 27.51 -18.83
N TRP A 387 2.91 28.14 -18.42
CA TRP A 387 1.56 27.65 -18.63
C TRP A 387 1.11 27.73 -20.11
N GLY A 388 1.47 28.80 -20.80
CA GLY A 388 1.09 29.05 -22.20
C GLY A 388 2.04 28.42 -23.22
N ALA A 389 3.13 27.78 -22.79
CA ALA A 389 4.08 27.15 -23.68
C ALA A 389 3.49 25.91 -24.38
N ARG A 390 4.01 25.60 -25.57
CA ARG A 390 3.57 24.46 -26.40
C ARG A 390 4.49 23.24 -26.33
N HIS A 391 5.49 23.24 -25.45
CA HIS A 391 6.42 22.12 -25.28
C HIS A 391 5.87 21.09 -24.27
N PRO A 392 6.32 19.81 -24.29
CA PRO A 392 5.85 18.77 -23.37
C PRO A 392 6.03 19.11 -21.89
N GLU A 393 7.07 19.88 -21.57
CA GLU A 393 7.36 20.35 -20.21
C GLU A 393 6.50 21.55 -19.79
N ALA A 394 5.54 21.98 -20.62
CA ALA A 394 4.68 23.11 -20.30
C ALA A 394 3.81 22.71 -19.12
N HIS A 395 3.77 23.57 -18.11
CA HIS A 395 3.07 23.25 -16.89
C HIS A 395 1.59 22.92 -17.14
N ARG A 396 0.92 23.56 -18.10
CA ARG A 396 -0.47 23.21 -18.45
C ARG A 396 -0.66 21.71 -18.73
N GLY A 397 0.29 21.05 -19.38
CA GLY A 397 0.22 19.61 -19.70
C GLY A 397 0.54 18.70 -18.51
N GLN A 398 1.20 19.22 -17.49
CA GLN A 398 1.60 18.49 -16.28
C GLN A 398 0.76 18.84 -15.05
N CYS A 399 -0.10 19.87 -15.16
CA CYS A 399 -0.86 20.41 -14.05
C CYS A 399 -2.05 19.51 -13.70
N VAL A 400 -1.86 18.63 -12.72
CA VAL A 400 -2.96 17.90 -12.08
C VAL A 400 -3.60 18.80 -11.03
N GLY A 401 -4.90 19.05 -11.15
CA GLY A 401 -5.62 19.88 -10.19
C GLY A 401 -5.76 19.20 -8.84
N CYS A 402 -5.45 19.91 -7.77
CA CYS A 402 -5.94 19.56 -6.44
C CYS A 402 -7.44 19.84 -6.47
N GLY A 403 -8.28 18.80 -6.46
CA GLY A 403 -9.73 18.97 -6.40
C GLY A 403 -10.09 19.89 -5.23
N CYS A 404 -10.68 21.03 -5.54
CA CYS A 404 -11.26 21.98 -4.59
C CYS A 404 -12.71 22.17 -4.99
#